data_AF-A0A348WPL2-F1
#
_entry.id   AF-A0A348WPL2-F1
#
_cell.length_a   1.000
_cell.length_b   1.000
_cell.length_c   1.000
_cell.angle_alpha   90.00
_cell.angle_beta   90.00
_cell.angle_gamma   90.00
#
_symmetry.space_group_name_H-M   'P 1'
#
loop_
_entity.id
_entity.type
_entity.pdbx_description
1 polymer ?
#
loop_
_entity_poly.entity_id
_entity_poly.type
_entity_poly.pdbx_seq_one_letter_code
_entity_poly.pdbx_strand_id
1 'polypeptide(L)'
;ASDAFVAAWLPGSEGAGVADVLVTDAEGQTRFPISGQLPFSWPKTPTQGRLNGDEANYDPLFKLGYGLSFDDNVTLDTLNTDFATGDQPLEMAIFERSPQAPWRLMIGNSAKRIEVTSSIQSLNGVKTETFDDQVQEDARRFMFEGEGANYFSFVSPFPRDLRAYSVEDGVLSVTVKASPDKPLTLSLNCGPDACEFSQNIEAYLNEDSAQQWTTLNFSVQCLEQAGVDTASTGEVLRLGSSADSHVSIRDARLQVTKAINDEVLCLSEDVN
;
A
#
# COMPACT_ATOMS: atom_id res chain seq x y z
N ALA A 1 -27.43 1.25 7.72
CA ALA A 1 -27.99 2.10 8.78
C ALA A 1 -28.37 1.22 9.97
N SER A 2 -28.45 1.79 11.19
CA SER A 2 -28.70 1.04 12.43
C SER A 2 -29.63 1.83 13.35
N ASP A 3 -30.55 1.15 14.03
CA ASP A 3 -31.40 1.75 15.09
C ASP A 3 -30.64 1.92 16.42
N ALA A 4 -29.68 1.02 16.68
CA ALA A 4 -28.73 1.10 17.78
C ALA A 4 -27.33 0.70 17.28
N PHE A 5 -26.28 1.29 17.86
CA PHE A 5 -24.89 1.01 17.49
C PHE A 5 -24.04 0.84 18.75
N VAL A 6 -23.23 -0.22 18.79
CA VAL A 6 -22.36 -0.55 19.93
C VAL A 6 -20.94 -0.75 19.45
N ALA A 7 -20.00 0.00 20.03
CA ALA A 7 -18.59 -0.18 19.81
C ALA A 7 -18.05 -1.26 20.77
N ALA A 8 -17.94 -2.51 20.28
CA ALA A 8 -17.45 -3.63 21.08
C ALA A 8 -15.91 -3.82 21.05
N TRP A 9 -15.20 -3.00 20.27
CA TRP A 9 -13.74 -3.05 20.10
C TRP A 9 -13.23 -4.44 19.67
N LEU A 10 -12.22 -4.96 20.35
CA LEU A 10 -11.66 -6.29 20.17
C LEU A 10 -11.98 -7.12 21.43
N PRO A 11 -13.20 -7.70 21.53
CA PRO A 11 -13.69 -8.32 22.77
C PRO A 11 -12.96 -9.60 23.20
N GLY A 12 -12.07 -10.13 22.36
CA GLY A 12 -11.32 -11.35 22.66
C GLY A 12 -12.16 -12.62 22.53
N SER A 13 -11.80 -13.66 23.30
CA SER A 13 -12.44 -14.98 23.23
C SER A 13 -13.85 -15.01 23.83
N GLU A 14 -14.17 -14.11 24.75
CA GLU A 14 -15.39 -14.13 25.54
C GLU A 14 -16.54 -13.37 24.87
N GLY A 15 -16.85 -13.73 23.62
CA GLY A 15 -17.90 -13.07 22.84
C GLY A 15 -19.30 -13.14 23.46
N ALA A 16 -19.56 -14.10 24.36
CA ALA A 16 -20.80 -14.20 25.12
C ALA A 16 -21.09 -12.94 25.98
N GLY A 17 -20.04 -12.22 26.41
CA GLY A 17 -20.18 -10.98 27.17
C GLY A 17 -20.94 -9.87 26.42
N VAL A 18 -20.99 -9.93 25.08
CA VAL A 18 -21.83 -9.02 24.30
C VAL A 18 -23.32 -9.30 24.54
N ALA A 19 -23.72 -10.57 24.54
CA ALA A 19 -25.10 -10.97 24.79
C ALA A 19 -25.53 -10.72 26.24
N ASP A 20 -24.61 -10.87 27.19
CA ASP A 20 -24.85 -10.57 28.60
C ASP A 20 -25.32 -9.13 28.83
N VAL A 21 -24.86 -8.18 28.01
CA VAL A 21 -25.26 -6.78 28.11
C VAL A 21 -26.50 -6.47 27.25
N LEU A 22 -26.55 -6.99 26.02
CA LEU A 22 -27.60 -6.60 25.05
C LEU A 22 -28.92 -7.36 25.20
N VAL A 23 -28.93 -8.51 25.89
CA VAL A 23 -30.10 -9.38 25.98
C VAL A 23 -30.54 -9.51 27.44
N THR A 24 -31.84 -9.32 27.67
CA THR A 24 -32.45 -9.52 28.98
C THR A 24 -32.44 -11.00 29.38
N ASP A 25 -32.63 -11.27 30.68
CA ASP A 25 -32.92 -12.62 31.14
C ASP A 25 -34.34 -13.10 30.74
N ALA A 26 -34.70 -14.30 31.19
CA ALA A 26 -35.98 -14.91 30.89
C ALA A 26 -37.16 -14.14 31.51
N GLU A 27 -36.90 -13.35 32.54
CA GLU A 27 -37.85 -12.50 33.25
C GLU A 27 -37.92 -11.08 32.65
N GLY A 28 -37.17 -10.82 31.57
CA GLY A 28 -37.15 -9.53 30.88
C GLY A 28 -36.33 -8.46 31.60
N GLN A 29 -35.50 -8.83 32.57
CA GLN A 29 -34.65 -7.90 33.31
C GLN A 29 -33.28 -7.77 32.64
N THR A 30 -32.71 -6.58 32.73
CA THR A 30 -31.33 -6.33 32.31
C THR A 30 -30.38 -7.15 33.16
N ARG A 31 -29.54 -7.97 32.50
CA ARG A 31 -28.56 -8.83 33.19
C ARG A 31 -27.35 -8.05 33.68
N PHE A 32 -26.82 -7.17 32.84
CA PHE A 32 -25.68 -6.30 33.15
C PHE A 32 -25.89 -4.90 32.58
N PRO A 33 -25.52 -3.83 33.33
CA PRO A 33 -25.62 -2.46 32.82
C PRO A 33 -24.53 -2.16 31.79
N ILE A 34 -24.80 -1.24 30.87
CA ILE A 34 -23.76 -0.59 30.05
C ILE A 34 -23.07 0.48 30.91
N SER A 35 -21.75 0.38 31.04
CA SER A 35 -20.92 1.35 31.77
C SER A 35 -19.70 1.84 30.99
N GLY A 36 -19.46 1.30 29.80
CA GLY A 36 -18.32 1.66 28.96
C GLY A 36 -18.40 3.11 28.49
N GLN A 37 -17.30 3.84 28.66
CA GLN A 37 -17.11 5.19 28.13
C GLN A 37 -15.96 5.19 27.14
N LEU A 38 -16.05 6.04 26.12
CA LEU A 38 -15.06 6.14 25.06
C LEU A 38 -13.69 6.57 25.61
N PRO A 39 -12.64 5.75 25.48
CA PRO A 39 -11.27 6.15 25.82
C PRO A 39 -10.59 6.95 24.69
N PHE A 40 -11.27 7.11 23.54
CA PHE A 40 -10.86 7.92 22.40
C PHE A 40 -12.06 8.69 21.84
N SER A 41 -11.85 9.91 21.37
CA SER A 41 -12.88 10.68 20.68
C SER A 41 -13.33 9.97 19.39
N TRP A 42 -14.64 9.93 19.12
CA TRP A 42 -15.18 9.37 17.89
C TRP A 42 -15.24 10.43 16.79
N PRO A 43 -14.64 10.19 15.61
CA PRO A 43 -14.61 11.18 14.55
C PRO A 43 -16.00 11.42 13.96
N LYS A 44 -16.28 12.69 13.63
CA LYS A 44 -17.45 13.18 12.91
C LYS A 44 -17.26 13.15 11.41
N THR A 45 -16.01 13.21 10.95
CA THR A 45 -15.66 13.14 9.53
C THR A 45 -14.50 12.15 9.31
N PRO A 46 -14.35 11.55 8.13
CA PRO A 46 -13.28 10.59 7.85
C PRO A 46 -11.86 11.17 7.99
N THR A 47 -11.69 12.48 7.86
CA THR A 47 -10.39 13.16 7.84
C THR A 47 -9.89 13.63 9.21
N GLN A 48 -10.62 13.36 10.29
CA GLN A 48 -10.21 13.73 11.66
C GLN A 48 -9.17 12.75 12.22
N GLY A 49 -7.94 12.80 11.68
CA GLY A 49 -6.84 11.91 12.08
C GLY A 49 -6.20 12.24 13.44
N ARG A 50 -6.24 13.50 13.89
CA ARG A 50 -5.92 13.91 15.27
C ARG A 50 -7.17 14.57 15.85
N LEU A 51 -7.64 14.08 17.00
CA LEU A 51 -8.90 14.50 17.62
C LEU A 51 -8.85 14.32 19.15
N ASN A 52 -7.99 15.08 19.81
CA ASN A 52 -7.78 15.02 21.26
C ASN A 52 -8.54 16.15 21.99
N GLY A 53 -8.96 15.89 23.23
CA GLY A 53 -9.83 16.80 24.00
C GLY A 53 -9.21 18.13 24.42
N ASP A 54 -7.90 18.27 24.26
CA ASP A 54 -7.12 19.48 24.53
C ASP A 54 -6.95 20.39 23.29
N GLU A 55 -7.45 19.97 22.13
CA GLU A 55 -7.33 20.74 20.89
C GLU A 55 -8.31 21.91 20.82
N ALA A 56 -7.85 23.05 20.28
CA ALA A 56 -8.65 24.28 20.20
C ALA A 56 -9.93 24.12 19.35
N ASN A 57 -9.91 23.24 18.35
CA ASN A 57 -11.03 22.98 17.44
C ASN A 57 -11.62 21.56 17.66
N TYR A 58 -11.79 21.17 18.91
CA TYR A 58 -12.31 19.85 19.28
C TYR A 58 -13.82 19.69 18.96
N ASP A 59 -14.12 19.14 17.77
CA ASP A 59 -15.49 18.84 17.27
C ASP A 59 -15.66 17.36 16.87
N PRO A 60 -15.63 16.40 17.83
CA PRO A 60 -15.90 15.00 17.56
C PRO A 60 -17.40 14.73 17.40
N LEU A 61 -17.76 13.59 16.81
CA LEU A 61 -19.15 13.11 16.82
C LEU A 61 -19.56 12.69 18.22
N PHE A 62 -18.69 11.92 18.87
CA PHE A 62 -18.82 11.54 20.28
C PHE A 62 -17.53 11.88 21.00
N LYS A 63 -17.63 12.69 22.07
CA LYS A 63 -16.46 13.18 22.83
C LYS A 63 -15.78 12.05 23.60
N LEU A 64 -14.53 12.30 23.99
CA LEU A 64 -13.83 11.48 24.97
C LEU A 64 -14.68 11.37 26.24
N GLY A 65 -14.84 10.15 26.75
CA GLY A 65 -15.70 9.84 27.90
C GLY A 65 -17.19 9.67 27.56
N TYR A 66 -17.61 9.83 26.30
CA TYR A 66 -19.01 9.58 25.91
C TYR A 66 -19.36 8.10 26.05
N GLY A 67 -20.57 7.81 26.52
CA GLY A 67 -21.13 6.46 26.61
C GLY A 67 -22.56 6.56 27.13
N LEU A 68 -23.49 5.84 26.50
CA LEU A 68 -24.88 5.79 26.92
C LEU A 68 -25.11 4.58 27.82
N SER A 69 -25.98 4.75 28.82
CA SER A 69 -26.54 3.70 29.64
C SER A 69 -27.98 3.39 29.20
N PHE A 70 -28.60 2.37 29.81
CA PHE A 70 -30.00 2.05 29.52
C PHE A 70 -31.01 3.06 30.09
N ASP A 71 -30.58 3.91 31.02
CA ASP A 71 -31.42 4.96 31.59
C ASP A 71 -31.40 6.25 30.74
N ASP A 72 -30.48 6.33 29.76
CA ASP A 72 -30.36 7.47 28.87
C ASP A 72 -31.36 7.37 27.72
N ASN A 73 -32.11 8.46 27.49
CA ASN A 73 -33.04 8.57 26.37
C ASN A 73 -32.53 9.59 25.36
N VAL A 74 -31.58 9.16 24.52
CA VAL A 74 -30.92 9.98 23.50
C VAL A 74 -31.26 9.44 22.12
N THR A 75 -31.80 10.29 21.26
CA THR A 75 -31.97 10.01 19.83
C THR A 75 -30.90 10.77 19.05
N LEU A 76 -30.24 10.08 18.12
CA LEU A 76 -29.27 10.70 17.23
C LEU A 76 -29.96 11.11 15.93
N ASP A 77 -29.64 12.31 15.45
CA ASP A 77 -30.07 12.77 14.13
C ASP A 77 -29.41 11.94 13.02
N THR A 78 -29.97 12.03 11.81
CA THR A 78 -29.33 11.46 10.63
C THR A 78 -27.97 12.12 10.42
N LEU A 79 -26.92 11.31 10.47
CA LEU A 79 -25.55 11.78 10.31
C LEU A 79 -25.26 12.09 8.84
N ASN A 80 -24.43 13.10 8.60
CA ASN A 80 -23.92 13.39 7.26
C ASN A 80 -23.14 12.16 6.75
N THR A 81 -23.44 11.75 5.52
CA THR A 81 -22.70 10.70 4.80
C THR A 81 -21.99 11.24 3.57
N ASP A 82 -22.26 12.50 3.20
CA ASP A 82 -21.61 13.19 2.10
C ASP A 82 -20.33 13.86 2.62
N PHE A 83 -19.26 13.08 2.61
CA PHE A 83 -17.92 13.58 2.84
C PHE A 83 -17.20 13.59 1.50
N ALA A 84 -17.03 14.77 0.91
CA ALA A 84 -16.00 14.95 -0.09
C ALA A 84 -14.68 14.51 0.55
N THR A 85 -14.01 13.51 -0.03
CA THR A 85 -12.65 13.16 0.34
C THR A 85 -11.79 14.39 0.08
N GLY A 86 -11.61 15.24 1.09
CA GLY A 86 -10.56 16.26 1.05
C GLY A 86 -9.23 15.55 0.78
N ASP A 87 -8.36 16.19 -0.01
CA ASP A 87 -7.01 15.74 -0.46
C ASP A 87 -6.17 15.10 0.67
N GLN A 88 -6.52 13.90 1.12
CA GLN A 88 -5.61 13.01 1.79
C GLN A 88 -4.77 12.40 0.68
N PRO A 89 -3.42 12.48 0.74
CA PRO A 89 -2.58 11.78 -0.20
C PRO A 89 -2.98 10.30 -0.16
N LEU A 90 -3.59 9.83 -1.24
CA LEU A 90 -3.87 8.42 -1.39
C LEU A 90 -2.52 7.76 -1.61
N GLU A 91 -2.05 6.97 -0.65
CA GLU A 91 -0.73 6.36 -0.73
C GLU A 91 -0.78 4.88 -0.31
N MET A 92 -0.04 4.05 -1.02
CA MET A 92 0.19 2.65 -0.69
C MET A 92 1.66 2.30 -0.90
N ALA A 93 2.39 2.15 0.20
CA ALA A 93 3.76 1.68 0.19
C ALA A 93 3.84 0.22 -0.30
N ILE A 94 4.79 -0.04 -1.19
CA ILE A 94 5.14 -1.37 -1.71
C ILE A 94 6.44 -1.83 -1.05
N PHE A 95 7.42 -0.93 -1.00
CA PHE A 95 8.69 -1.11 -0.31
C PHE A 95 9.05 0.20 0.38
N GLU A 96 9.22 0.16 1.70
CA GLU A 96 9.76 1.26 2.49
C GLU A 96 10.56 0.61 3.62
N ARG A 97 11.90 0.60 3.49
CA ARG A 97 12.85 -0.17 4.31
C ARG A 97 12.73 -1.69 4.17
N SER A 98 11.50 -2.20 4.11
CA SER A 98 11.14 -3.58 3.88
C SER A 98 9.89 -3.66 2.99
N PRO A 99 9.58 -4.84 2.42
CA PRO A 99 8.31 -5.05 1.74
C PRO A 99 7.13 -4.79 2.69
N GLN A 100 6.18 -3.98 2.25
CA GLN A 100 5.02 -3.60 3.05
C GLN A 100 3.84 -4.51 2.73
N ALA A 101 3.07 -4.92 3.75
CA ALA A 101 1.89 -5.75 3.53
C ALA A 101 0.89 -5.05 2.58
N PRO A 102 0.27 -5.75 1.62
CA PRO A 102 0.28 -7.21 1.42
C PRO A 102 1.35 -7.71 0.44
N TRP A 103 2.32 -6.88 0.07
CA TRP A 103 3.31 -7.16 -0.96
C TRP A 103 4.40 -8.09 -0.44
N ARG A 104 4.63 -9.18 -1.17
CA ARG A 104 5.72 -10.12 -0.92
C ARG A 104 6.79 -9.92 -1.98
N LEU A 105 8.03 -9.75 -1.53
CA LEU A 105 9.19 -9.64 -2.40
C LEU A 105 9.57 -11.03 -2.92
N MET A 106 9.68 -11.15 -4.23
CA MET A 106 10.10 -12.36 -4.93
C MET A 106 11.35 -12.08 -5.76
N ILE A 107 12.21 -13.08 -5.93
CA ILE A 107 13.24 -13.11 -6.97
C ILE A 107 12.97 -14.29 -7.91
N GLY A 108 13.26 -14.12 -9.20
CA GLY A 108 12.88 -15.10 -10.21
C GLY A 108 13.69 -15.06 -11.49
N ASN A 109 13.52 -16.11 -12.27
CA ASN A 109 13.97 -16.26 -13.65
C ASN A 109 12.88 -16.99 -14.47
N SER A 110 13.21 -17.43 -15.69
CA SER A 110 12.27 -18.15 -16.57
C SER A 110 11.80 -19.51 -16.02
N ALA A 111 12.57 -20.14 -15.14
CA ALA A 111 12.29 -21.47 -14.63
C ALA A 111 11.62 -21.48 -13.25
N LYS A 112 11.95 -20.51 -12.40
CA LYS A 112 11.53 -20.51 -11.00
C LYS A 112 11.38 -19.10 -10.46
N ARG A 113 10.45 -18.94 -9.51
CA ARG A 113 10.28 -17.76 -8.66
C ARG A 113 10.24 -18.21 -7.20
N ILE A 114 10.93 -17.50 -6.32
CA ILE A 114 10.96 -17.78 -4.87
C ILE A 114 10.73 -16.51 -4.06
N GLU A 115 10.08 -16.66 -2.90
CA GLU A 115 9.90 -15.56 -1.95
C GLU A 115 11.20 -15.25 -1.23
N VAL A 116 11.47 -13.98 -0.99
CA VAL A 116 12.67 -13.49 -0.30
C VAL A 116 12.38 -13.38 1.20
N THR A 117 13.06 -14.18 2.01
CA THR A 117 12.81 -14.26 3.47
C THR A 117 14.05 -13.99 4.33
N SER A 118 15.18 -13.65 3.72
CA SER A 118 16.46 -13.37 4.41
C SER A 118 17.12 -12.09 3.92
N SER A 119 18.06 -11.55 4.70
CA SER A 119 18.85 -10.36 4.32
C SER A 119 19.66 -10.60 3.05
N ILE A 120 20.23 -11.80 2.88
CA ILE A 120 20.92 -12.22 1.65
C ILE A 120 20.23 -13.48 1.11
N GLN A 121 19.89 -13.50 -0.17
CA GLN A 121 19.30 -14.66 -0.84
C GLN A 121 19.70 -14.71 -2.31
N SER A 122 19.79 -15.91 -2.87
CA SER A 122 20.12 -16.11 -4.29
C SER A 122 19.19 -17.12 -4.95
N LEU A 123 18.93 -16.88 -6.23
CA LEU A 123 18.41 -17.83 -7.21
C LEU A 123 19.31 -17.74 -8.44
N ASN A 124 19.40 -18.78 -9.27
CA ASN A 124 20.20 -18.74 -10.49
C ASN A 124 19.86 -17.47 -11.32
N GLY A 125 20.86 -16.63 -11.56
CA GLY A 125 20.76 -15.38 -12.31
C GLY A 125 20.34 -14.14 -11.51
N VAL A 126 19.99 -14.27 -10.22
CA VAL A 126 19.66 -13.13 -9.36
C VAL A 126 20.06 -13.35 -7.90
N LYS A 127 20.87 -12.44 -7.36
CA LYS A 127 21.19 -12.33 -5.94
C LYS A 127 20.56 -11.07 -5.36
N THR A 128 20.12 -11.12 -4.11
CA THR A 128 19.65 -9.95 -3.37
C THR A 128 20.31 -9.82 -2.01
N GLU A 129 20.59 -8.60 -1.57
CA GLU A 129 21.13 -8.27 -0.25
C GLU A 129 20.59 -6.94 0.30
N THR A 130 20.33 -6.84 1.60
CA THR A 130 20.06 -5.57 2.30
C THR A 130 21.36 -4.80 2.53
N PHE A 131 21.30 -3.47 2.56
CA PHE A 131 22.40 -2.58 2.92
C PHE A 131 21.89 -1.27 3.54
N ASP A 132 22.78 -0.54 4.19
CA ASP A 132 22.46 0.73 4.85
C ASP A 132 22.51 1.90 3.84
N ASP A 133 21.44 2.68 3.72
CA ASP A 133 21.39 3.96 2.99
C ASP A 133 21.21 5.15 3.95
N GLN A 134 20.07 5.26 4.63
CA GLN A 134 19.81 6.32 5.62
C GLN A 134 19.73 5.79 7.04
N VAL A 135 19.13 4.61 7.22
CA VAL A 135 19.12 3.84 8.47
C VAL A 135 19.59 2.41 8.21
N GLN A 136 19.75 1.61 9.26
CA GLN A 136 20.25 0.25 9.10
C GLN A 136 19.29 -0.61 8.26
N GLU A 137 19.84 -1.28 7.24
CA GLU A 137 19.16 -2.21 6.32
C GLU A 137 17.88 -1.67 5.65
N ASP A 138 17.83 -0.36 5.33
CA ASP A 138 16.68 0.28 4.71
C ASP A 138 16.67 0.27 3.17
N ALA A 139 17.74 -0.19 2.55
CA ALA A 139 17.84 -0.33 1.11
C ALA A 139 18.16 -1.78 0.73
N ARG A 140 17.77 -2.15 -0.48
CA ARG A 140 17.97 -3.51 -0.99
C ARG A 140 18.56 -3.50 -2.38
N ARG A 141 19.61 -4.27 -2.57
CA ARG A 141 20.31 -4.45 -3.85
C ARG A 141 19.93 -5.79 -4.47
N PHE A 142 19.84 -5.79 -5.79
CA PHE A 142 19.66 -6.94 -6.66
C PHE A 142 20.80 -6.94 -7.68
N MET A 143 21.49 -8.07 -7.80
CA MET A 143 22.55 -8.29 -8.77
C MET A 143 22.03 -9.34 -9.76
N PHE A 144 21.98 -8.97 -11.03
CA PHE A 144 21.59 -9.85 -12.12
C PHE A 144 22.85 -10.38 -12.80
N GLU A 145 22.89 -11.69 -13.06
CA GLU A 145 24.03 -12.37 -13.66
C GLU A 145 23.56 -13.30 -14.79
N GLY A 146 24.33 -13.33 -15.89
CA GLY A 146 24.11 -14.19 -17.03
C GLY A 146 23.05 -13.69 -18.01
N GLU A 147 22.92 -14.44 -19.11
CA GLU A 147 21.95 -14.16 -20.17
C GLU A 147 20.60 -14.82 -19.82
N GLY A 148 19.56 -14.02 -19.56
CA GLY A 148 18.21 -14.53 -19.26
C GLY A 148 17.33 -13.51 -18.55
N ALA A 149 16.01 -13.73 -18.58
CA ALA A 149 15.03 -12.84 -17.93
C ALA A 149 15.05 -13.02 -16.41
N ASN A 150 16.04 -12.41 -15.74
CA ASN A 150 16.19 -12.41 -14.29
C ASN A 150 15.50 -11.18 -13.70
N TYR A 151 14.80 -11.33 -12.58
CA TYR A 151 13.99 -10.24 -12.02
C TYR A 151 13.82 -10.34 -10.51
N PHE A 152 13.39 -9.22 -9.92
CA PHE A 152 12.64 -9.21 -8.67
C PHE A 152 11.25 -8.64 -8.90
N SER A 153 10.30 -9.00 -8.04
CA SER A 153 8.92 -8.55 -8.14
C SER A 153 8.22 -8.44 -6.79
N PHE A 154 7.19 -7.61 -6.72
CA PHE A 154 6.29 -7.48 -5.58
C PHE A 154 4.93 -8.03 -5.94
N VAL A 155 4.54 -9.11 -5.27
CA VAL A 155 3.28 -9.83 -5.55
C VAL A 155 2.35 -9.77 -4.35
N SER A 156 1.05 -9.65 -4.59
CA SER A 156 0.04 -9.83 -3.56
C SER A 156 -0.56 -11.24 -3.64
N PRO A 157 -0.86 -11.90 -2.51
CA PRO A 157 -1.59 -13.17 -2.52
C PRO A 157 -2.98 -13.09 -3.17
N PHE A 158 -3.60 -11.90 -3.13
CA PHE A 158 -4.88 -11.61 -3.76
C PHE A 158 -4.75 -10.33 -4.59
N PRO A 159 -5.29 -10.27 -5.83
CA PRO A 159 -5.23 -9.07 -6.65
C PRO A 159 -5.76 -7.83 -5.91
N ARG A 160 -5.16 -6.68 -6.19
CA ARG A 160 -5.48 -5.38 -5.59
C ARG A 160 -6.22 -4.51 -6.59
N ASP A 161 -7.24 -3.82 -6.10
CA ASP A 161 -7.91 -2.75 -6.84
C ASP A 161 -7.10 -1.46 -6.69
N LEU A 162 -6.51 -1.03 -7.80
CA LEU A 162 -5.66 0.15 -7.93
C LEU A 162 -6.34 1.28 -8.71
N ARG A 163 -7.61 1.16 -9.08
CA ARG A 163 -8.33 2.18 -9.87
C ARG A 163 -8.31 3.56 -9.23
N ALA A 164 -8.27 3.63 -7.90
CA ALA A 164 -8.16 4.89 -7.18
C ALA A 164 -6.86 5.68 -7.47
N TYR A 165 -5.83 5.00 -7.99
CA TYR A 165 -4.57 5.61 -8.45
C TYR A 165 -4.57 5.88 -9.96
N SER A 166 -5.54 5.39 -10.74
CA SER A 166 -5.63 5.67 -12.18
C SER A 166 -6.32 7.02 -12.43
N VAL A 167 -5.64 8.09 -12.00
CA VAL A 167 -6.07 9.48 -12.12
C VAL A 167 -4.89 10.33 -12.59
N GLU A 168 -5.14 11.60 -12.96
CA GLU A 168 -4.13 12.51 -13.52
C GLU A 168 -2.84 12.60 -12.69
N ASP A 169 -2.97 12.74 -11.36
CA ASP A 169 -1.85 12.87 -10.41
C ASP A 169 -1.39 11.54 -9.80
N GLY A 170 -1.87 10.41 -10.34
CA GLY A 170 -1.65 9.08 -9.80
C GLY A 170 -0.44 8.37 -10.40
N VAL A 171 0.53 8.00 -9.57
CA VAL A 171 1.79 7.38 -10.01
C VAL A 171 2.18 6.13 -9.21
N LEU A 172 2.85 5.21 -9.89
CA LEU A 172 3.77 4.25 -9.29
C LEU A 172 5.15 4.91 -9.22
N SER A 173 5.57 5.32 -8.02
CA SER A 173 6.88 5.91 -7.78
C SER A 173 7.86 4.83 -7.34
N VAL A 174 9.04 4.78 -7.97
CA VAL A 174 10.10 3.83 -7.64
C VAL A 174 11.43 4.58 -7.54
N THR A 175 12.08 4.50 -6.38
CA THR A 175 13.37 5.15 -6.15
C THR A 175 14.51 4.15 -6.22
N VAL A 176 15.35 4.30 -7.24
CA VAL A 176 16.34 3.30 -7.64
C VAL A 176 17.75 3.88 -7.80
N LYS A 177 18.76 3.03 -7.60
CA LYS A 177 20.08 3.14 -8.24
C LYS A 177 20.22 1.98 -9.19
N ALA A 178 20.55 2.21 -10.46
CA ALA A 178 20.63 1.15 -11.44
C ALA A 178 21.85 1.35 -12.34
N SER A 179 22.40 0.25 -12.84
CA SER A 179 23.48 0.31 -13.84
C SER A 179 22.97 1.04 -15.09
N PRO A 180 23.58 2.18 -15.48
CA PRO A 180 23.25 2.82 -16.75
C PRO A 180 23.71 1.96 -17.93
N ASP A 181 23.11 2.19 -19.10
CA ASP A 181 23.42 1.49 -20.35
C ASP A 181 23.30 -0.04 -20.26
N LYS A 182 22.44 -0.50 -19.34
CA LYS A 182 22.07 -1.90 -19.16
C LYS A 182 20.56 -2.03 -19.27
N PRO A 183 20.06 -3.11 -19.91
CA PRO A 183 18.63 -3.31 -20.06
C PRO A 183 17.98 -3.41 -18.69
N LEU A 184 16.96 -2.59 -18.46
CA LEU A 184 16.13 -2.64 -17.25
C LEU A 184 14.67 -2.58 -17.68
N THR A 185 13.94 -3.66 -17.46
CA THR A 185 12.53 -3.76 -17.88
C THR A 185 11.61 -3.60 -16.69
N LEU A 186 10.66 -2.68 -16.79
CA LEU A 186 9.50 -2.60 -15.89
C LEU A 186 8.40 -3.53 -16.42
N SER A 187 7.78 -4.30 -15.54
CA SER A 187 6.63 -5.13 -15.90
C SER A 187 5.59 -5.19 -14.78
N LEU A 188 4.33 -5.37 -15.16
CA LEU A 188 3.19 -5.49 -14.25
C LEU A 188 2.30 -6.66 -14.68
N ASN A 189 1.56 -7.22 -13.71
CA ASN A 189 0.57 -8.29 -13.92
C ASN A 189 1.10 -9.44 -14.79
N CYS A 190 2.26 -9.97 -14.42
CA CYS A 190 2.86 -11.09 -15.12
C CYS A 190 2.19 -12.42 -14.78
N GLY A 191 1.48 -12.97 -15.77
CA GLY A 191 0.92 -14.31 -15.76
C GLY A 191 1.95 -15.39 -16.14
N PRO A 192 1.50 -16.65 -16.33
CA PRO A 192 2.36 -17.77 -16.68
C PRO A 192 3.09 -17.60 -18.03
N ASP A 193 2.41 -17.01 -19.01
CA ASP A 193 2.89 -16.96 -20.41
C ASP A 193 3.46 -15.59 -20.79
N ALA A 194 2.94 -14.49 -20.21
CA ALA A 194 3.38 -13.12 -20.49
C ALA A 194 2.94 -12.14 -19.39
N CYS A 195 3.50 -10.93 -19.46
CA CYS A 195 3.04 -9.78 -18.69
C CYS A 195 2.00 -8.98 -19.45
N GLU A 196 1.03 -8.39 -18.74
CA GLU A 196 0.10 -7.43 -19.32
C GLU A 196 0.84 -6.16 -19.78
N PHE A 197 1.86 -5.75 -19.03
CA PHE A 197 2.71 -4.63 -19.39
C PHE A 197 4.19 -5.01 -19.23
N SER A 198 5.00 -4.63 -20.21
CA SER A 198 6.46 -4.80 -20.17
C SER A 198 7.15 -3.77 -21.06
N GLN A 199 8.02 -2.93 -20.49
CA GLN A 199 8.76 -1.92 -21.25
C GLN A 199 10.18 -1.73 -20.72
N ASN A 200 11.15 -1.55 -21.63
CA ASN A 200 12.50 -1.15 -21.26
C ASN A 200 12.48 0.31 -20.76
N ILE A 201 12.98 0.53 -19.55
CA ILE A 201 13.06 1.82 -18.88
C ILE A 201 14.51 2.34 -18.77
N GLU A 202 15.47 1.69 -19.42
CA GLU A 202 16.88 2.09 -19.47
C GLU A 202 17.07 3.55 -19.90
N ALA A 203 16.27 4.03 -20.88
CA ALA A 203 16.35 5.40 -21.39
C ALA A 203 16.03 6.49 -20.33
N TYR A 204 15.41 6.11 -19.21
CA TYR A 204 15.12 7.00 -18.08
C TYR A 204 16.20 6.97 -17.00
N LEU A 205 17.26 6.20 -17.21
CA LEU A 205 18.46 6.18 -16.37
C LEU A 205 19.57 6.99 -17.04
N ASN A 206 20.38 7.66 -16.24
CA ASN A 206 21.55 8.41 -16.68
C ASN A 206 22.84 7.84 -16.06
N GLU A 207 24.01 8.30 -16.51
CA GLU A 207 25.30 7.82 -16.01
C GLU A 207 25.43 7.89 -14.48
N ASP A 208 24.84 8.93 -13.85
CA ASP A 208 24.86 9.12 -12.41
C ASP A 208 23.96 8.13 -11.65
N SER A 209 23.02 7.46 -12.32
CA SER A 209 22.03 6.56 -11.71
C SER A 209 22.65 5.31 -11.07
N ALA A 210 23.90 4.97 -11.39
CA ALA A 210 24.64 3.93 -10.67
C ALA A 210 25.03 4.36 -9.24
N GLN A 211 25.18 5.67 -9.01
CA GLN A 211 25.73 6.22 -7.76
C GLN A 211 24.69 7.04 -6.99
N GLN A 212 23.78 7.70 -7.69
CA GLN A 212 22.76 8.58 -7.16
C GLN A 212 21.38 7.95 -7.28
N TRP A 213 20.58 8.18 -6.24
CA TRP A 213 19.19 7.73 -6.25
C TRP A 213 18.37 8.58 -7.21
N THR A 214 17.67 7.90 -8.11
CA THR A 214 16.74 8.50 -9.07
C THR A 214 15.33 8.00 -8.76
N THR A 215 14.36 8.90 -8.70
CA THR A 215 12.95 8.54 -8.52
C THR A 215 12.25 8.58 -9.87
N LEU A 216 11.74 7.43 -10.30
CA LEU A 216 10.96 7.30 -11.52
C LEU A 216 9.48 7.26 -11.14
N ASN A 217 8.69 8.20 -11.67
CA ASN A 217 7.26 8.30 -11.40
C ASN A 217 6.47 7.86 -12.63
N PHE A 218 5.93 6.64 -12.63
CA PHE A 218 5.17 6.11 -13.76
C PHE A 218 3.68 6.42 -13.60
N SER A 219 3.06 7.09 -14.57
CA SER A 219 1.61 7.37 -14.54
C SER A 219 0.81 6.07 -14.54
N VAL A 220 -0.03 5.86 -13.53
CA VAL A 220 -0.90 4.68 -13.45
C VAL A 220 -1.97 4.73 -14.52
N GLN A 221 -2.45 5.92 -14.88
CA GLN A 221 -3.39 6.10 -15.99
C GLN A 221 -2.78 5.65 -17.33
N CYS A 222 -1.50 5.96 -17.58
CA CYS A 222 -0.83 5.49 -18.78
C CYS A 222 -0.59 3.97 -18.77
N LEU A 223 -0.28 3.38 -17.61
CA LEU A 223 -0.17 1.93 -17.46
C LEU A 223 -1.52 1.24 -17.74
N GLU A 224 -2.63 1.80 -17.28
CA GLU A 224 -3.97 1.30 -17.59
C GLU A 224 -4.29 1.39 -19.09
N GLN A 225 -3.95 2.52 -19.73
CA GLN A 225 -4.10 2.69 -21.18
C GLN A 225 -3.22 1.73 -21.99
N ALA A 226 -2.06 1.37 -21.46
CA ALA A 226 -1.15 0.37 -22.01
C ALA A 226 -1.56 -1.08 -21.70
N GLY A 227 -2.74 -1.29 -21.08
CA GLY A 227 -3.37 -2.61 -20.94
C GLY A 227 -3.28 -3.25 -19.55
N VAL A 228 -2.70 -2.59 -18.55
CA VAL A 228 -2.70 -3.11 -17.16
C VAL A 228 -4.12 -3.07 -16.58
N ASP A 229 -4.64 -4.22 -16.13
CA ASP A 229 -5.90 -4.25 -15.38
C ASP A 229 -5.69 -3.70 -13.95
N THR A 230 -6.03 -2.42 -13.77
CA THR A 230 -5.96 -1.74 -12.48
C THR A 230 -7.05 -2.19 -11.51
N ALA A 231 -8.12 -2.85 -11.97
CA ALA A 231 -9.14 -3.40 -11.06
C ALA A 231 -8.66 -4.69 -10.37
N SER A 232 -7.66 -5.38 -10.95
CA SER A 232 -7.17 -6.68 -10.50
C SER A 232 -5.66 -6.83 -10.67
N THR A 233 -4.88 -6.06 -9.91
CA THR A 233 -3.41 -6.10 -9.99
C THR A 233 -2.79 -7.09 -9.00
N GLY A 234 -2.21 -8.18 -9.50
CA GLY A 234 -1.56 -9.23 -8.67
C GLY A 234 -0.06 -9.04 -8.47
N GLU A 235 0.63 -8.48 -9.46
CA GLU A 235 2.05 -8.14 -9.41
C GLU A 235 2.21 -6.67 -9.79
N VAL A 236 2.50 -5.84 -8.80
CA VAL A 236 2.42 -4.37 -8.91
C VAL A 236 3.70 -3.75 -9.46
N LEU A 237 4.82 -4.45 -9.31
CA LEU A 237 6.12 -3.99 -9.73
C LEU A 237 7.01 -5.21 -9.96
N ARG A 238 7.52 -5.35 -11.19
CA ARG A 238 8.64 -6.22 -11.53
C ARG A 238 9.71 -5.39 -12.22
N LEU A 239 10.95 -5.49 -11.74
CA LEU A 239 12.13 -5.00 -12.44
C LEU A 239 13.04 -6.16 -12.77
N GLY A 240 13.47 -6.24 -14.03
CA GLY A 240 14.35 -7.32 -14.49
C GLY A 240 15.38 -6.84 -15.50
N SER A 241 16.46 -7.60 -15.62
CA SER A 241 17.52 -7.37 -16.59
C SER A 241 17.91 -8.67 -17.29
N SER A 242 18.23 -8.56 -18.58
CA SER A 242 18.76 -9.64 -19.40
C SER A 242 20.29 -9.64 -19.50
N ALA A 243 20.97 -8.76 -18.75
CA ALA A 243 22.42 -8.62 -18.76
C ALA A 243 22.96 -8.44 -17.34
N ASP A 244 24.26 -8.69 -17.19
CA ASP A 244 25.00 -8.41 -15.96
C ASP A 244 24.83 -6.94 -15.57
N SER A 245 24.14 -6.73 -14.44
CA SER A 245 23.74 -5.41 -13.96
C SER A 245 23.37 -5.47 -12.48
N HIS A 246 23.23 -4.31 -11.87
CA HIS A 246 22.68 -4.19 -10.52
C HIS A 246 21.61 -3.12 -10.46
N VAL A 247 20.62 -3.36 -9.60
CA VAL A 247 19.57 -2.42 -9.24
C VAL A 247 19.44 -2.40 -7.72
N SER A 248 19.46 -1.22 -7.12
CA SER A 248 19.12 -1.01 -5.72
C SER A 248 17.82 -0.24 -5.62
N ILE A 249 16.97 -0.59 -4.67
CA ILE A 249 15.75 0.13 -4.33
C ILE A 249 15.85 0.62 -2.88
N ARG A 250 15.32 1.81 -2.61
CA ARG A 250 15.04 2.26 -1.23
C ARG A 250 13.57 2.50 -0.97
N ASP A 251 12.82 2.77 -2.04
CA ASP A 251 11.41 3.10 -1.94
C ASP A 251 10.64 2.68 -3.19
N ALA A 252 9.43 2.17 -3.00
CA ALA A 252 8.44 2.00 -4.05
C ALA A 252 7.04 2.19 -3.45
N ARG A 253 6.21 3.02 -4.08
CA ARG A 253 4.86 3.33 -3.60
C ARG A 253 3.92 3.73 -4.73
N LEU A 254 2.64 3.43 -4.57
CA LEU A 254 1.56 4.05 -5.34
C LEU A 254 1.11 5.30 -4.60
N GLN A 255 0.94 6.41 -5.30
CA GLN A 255 0.51 7.66 -4.68
C GLN A 255 -0.30 8.54 -5.62
N VAL A 256 -1.21 9.33 -5.08
CA VAL A 256 -1.86 10.46 -5.77
C VAL A 256 -1.33 11.74 -5.13
N THR A 257 -0.52 12.49 -5.88
CA THR A 257 0.04 13.74 -5.34
C THR A 257 0.15 14.83 -6.41
N LYS A 258 -0.46 15.99 -6.11
CA LYS A 258 -0.40 17.20 -6.94
C LYS A 258 1.00 17.85 -7.00
N ALA A 259 1.97 17.30 -6.27
CA ALA A 259 3.27 17.91 -6.00
C ALA A 259 4.46 17.02 -6.41
N ILE A 260 4.30 16.18 -7.45
CA ILE A 260 5.47 15.57 -8.08
C ILE A 260 6.22 16.68 -8.82
N ASN A 261 7.29 17.19 -8.20
CA ASN A 261 8.17 18.18 -8.83
C ASN A 261 9.04 17.54 -9.93
N ASP A 262 9.12 16.22 -9.95
CA ASP A 262 9.88 15.41 -10.90
C ASP A 262 9.02 15.03 -12.12
N GLU A 263 9.67 14.62 -13.21
CA GLU A 263 8.99 14.20 -14.43
C GLU A 263 8.10 12.97 -14.20
N VAL A 264 6.83 13.05 -14.65
CA VAL A 264 5.91 11.91 -14.68
C VAL A 264 6.04 11.21 -16.03
N LEU A 265 6.43 9.95 -15.99
CA LEU A 265 6.68 9.10 -17.15
C LEU A 265 5.37 8.44 -17.60
N CYS A 266 4.95 8.75 -18.82
CA CYS A 266 3.84 8.08 -19.48
C CYS A 266 4.38 7.01 -20.44
N LEU A 267 4.43 5.79 -19.95
CA LEU A 267 4.92 4.63 -20.67
C LEU A 267 3.83 4.05 -21.57
N SER A 268 3.60 4.64 -22.75
CA SER A 268 2.73 4.08 -23.78
C SER A 268 3.49 3.09 -24.68
N GLU A 269 2.77 2.17 -25.33
CA GLU A 269 3.34 1.17 -26.26
C GLU A 269 4.14 1.77 -27.45
N ASP A 270 4.06 3.08 -27.71
CA ASP A 270 4.74 3.73 -28.81
C ASP A 270 6.00 4.51 -28.38
N VAL A 271 7.10 3.80 -28.18
CA VAL A 271 8.43 4.31 -28.54
C VAL A 271 9.14 3.21 -29.33
N ASN A 272 8.94 3.23 -30.65
CA ASN A 272 9.81 2.56 -31.62
C ASN A 272 11.12 3.32 -31.76
#